data_AF-A0A7Z9GWX5-F1
#
_entry.id   AF-A0A7Z9GWX5-F1
#
_cell.length_a   1.000
_cell.length_b   1.000
_cell.length_c   1.000
_cell.angle_alpha   90.00
_cell.angle_beta   90.00
_cell.angle_gamma   90.00
#
_symmetry.space_group_name_H-M   'P 1'
#
loop_
_entity.id
_entity.type
_entity.pdbx_description
1 polymer ?
#
loop_
_entity_poly.entity_id
_entity_poly.type
_entity_poly.pdbx_seq_one_letter_code
_entity_poly.pdbx_strand_id
1 'polypeptide(L)'
;MNHPAATPKIVYITAGAADMYCGSCLHDNTLVRALSRRNIDVQLVPTYTPIRTDEEDVSIDQVFFGGINVFLQQRVPLFRYLPRFLDRFLDARWALRWATSRGLEIKPRELGALAVSMLRGSAGHQRKEV
;
A
#
# COMPACT_ATOMS: atom_id res chain seq x y z
N MET A 1 14.30 -38.43 11.94
CA MET A 1 13.35 -38.10 10.85
C MET A 1 13.50 -36.62 10.54
N ASN A 2 14.23 -36.28 9.48
CA ASN A 2 14.41 -34.89 9.05
C ASN A 2 13.10 -34.40 8.42
N HIS A 3 12.39 -33.49 9.09
CA HIS A 3 11.45 -32.63 8.38
C HIS A 3 12.29 -31.68 7.52
N PRO A 4 12.08 -31.60 6.19
CA PRO A 4 12.61 -30.49 5.43
C PRO A 4 11.99 -29.22 6.02
N ALA A 5 12.80 -28.36 6.62
CA ALA A 5 12.32 -27.08 7.13
C ALA A 5 11.69 -26.33 5.96
N ALA A 6 10.38 -26.08 6.03
CA ALA A 6 9.68 -25.35 4.99
C ALA A 6 10.38 -24.00 4.79
N THR A 7 10.75 -23.69 3.55
CA THR A 7 11.35 -22.41 3.21
C THR A 7 10.38 -21.29 3.61
N PRO A 8 10.79 -20.34 4.47
CA PRO A 8 9.89 -19.30 4.93
C PRO A 8 9.46 -18.41 3.77
N LYS A 9 8.17 -18.07 3.73
CA LYS A 9 7.61 -17.07 2.82
C LYS A 9 7.57 -15.72 3.52
N ILE A 10 8.13 -14.71 2.87
CA ILE A 10 8.28 -13.36 3.43
C ILE A 10 7.39 -12.39 2.67
N VAL A 11 6.51 -11.71 3.39
CA VAL A 11 5.78 -10.56 2.86
C VAL A 11 6.42 -9.30 3.42
N TYR A 12 7.06 -8.53 2.55
CA TYR A 12 7.69 -7.27 2.89
C TYR A 12 6.75 -6.12 2.57
N ILE A 13 6.26 -5.42 3.59
CA ILE A 13 5.28 -4.35 3.43
C ILE A 13 6.01 -3.02 3.31
N THR A 14 5.69 -2.25 2.27
CA THR A 14 6.20 -0.88 2.06
C THR A 14 5.05 0.11 1.94
N ALA A 15 5.21 1.32 2.47
CA ALA A 15 4.14 2.32 2.47
C ALA A 15 3.81 2.85 1.08
N GLY A 16 4.83 2.98 0.21
CA GLY A 16 4.73 3.70 -1.05
C GLY A 16 4.86 5.22 -0.90
N ALA A 17 5.26 5.88 -1.99
CA ALA A 17 5.41 7.33 -2.06
C ALA A 17 4.80 7.92 -3.34
N ALA A 18 3.98 7.13 -4.04
CA ALA A 18 3.41 7.46 -5.33
C ALA A 18 4.47 7.95 -6.33
N ASP A 19 4.37 9.20 -6.81
CA ASP A 19 5.31 9.76 -7.79
C ASP A 19 6.57 10.39 -7.17
N MET A 20 6.74 10.35 -5.84
CA MET A 20 7.91 10.88 -5.16
C MET A 20 9.00 9.83 -4.99
N TYR A 21 10.27 10.25 -4.99
CA TYR A 21 11.36 9.40 -4.55
C TYR A 21 11.37 9.33 -3.02
N CYS A 22 11.35 8.10 -2.49
CA CYS A 22 11.36 7.82 -1.06
C CYS A 22 12.51 6.88 -0.72
N GLY A 23 13.43 7.33 0.14
CA GLY A 23 14.59 6.52 0.54
C GLY A 23 14.22 5.16 1.13
N SER A 24 13.13 5.10 1.89
CA SER A 24 12.60 3.82 2.41
C SER A 24 12.12 2.91 1.28
N CYS A 25 11.36 3.43 0.30
CA CYS A 25 10.90 2.62 -0.84
C CYS A 25 12.07 2.09 -1.68
N LEU A 26 13.11 2.91 -1.91
CA LEU A 26 14.33 2.50 -2.62
C LEU A 26 15.06 1.38 -1.87
N HIS A 27 15.23 1.55 -0.56
CA HIS A 27 15.84 0.56 0.31
C HIS A 27 15.05 -0.76 0.30
N ASP A 28 13.73 -0.68 0.44
CA ASP A 28 12.83 -1.84 0.44
C ASP A 28 12.92 -2.62 -0.88
N ASN A 29 12.89 -1.92 -2.02
CA ASN A 29 13.05 -2.52 -3.35
C ASN A 29 14.40 -3.23 -3.48
N THR A 30 15.48 -2.57 -3.04
CA THR A 30 16.84 -3.10 -3.11
C THR A 30 16.98 -4.36 -2.27
N LEU A 31 16.45 -4.33 -1.05
CA LEU A 31 16.49 -5.44 -0.10
C LEU A 31 15.72 -6.65 -0.64
N VAL A 32 14.47 -6.46 -1.06
CA VAL A 32 13.65 -7.55 -1.59
C VAL A 32 14.27 -8.16 -2.84
N ARG A 33 14.80 -7.32 -3.74
CA ARG A 33 15.50 -7.80 -4.94
C ARG A 33 16.74 -8.63 -4.57
N ALA A 34 17.51 -8.21 -3.57
CA ALA A 34 18.68 -8.96 -3.10
C ALA A 34 18.31 -10.31 -2.45
N LEU A 35 17.21 -10.36 -1.70
CA LEU A 35 16.67 -11.59 -1.10
C LEU A 35 16.15 -12.54 -2.19
N SER A 36 15.37 -12.03 -3.15
CA SER A 36 14.84 -12.80 -4.28
C SER A 36 15.97 -13.43 -5.11
N ARG A 37 17.06 -12.70 -5.39
CA ARG A 37 18.26 -13.23 -6.06
C ARG A 37 18.95 -14.38 -5.32
N ARG A 38 18.67 -14.57 -4.03
CA ARG A 38 19.14 -15.69 -3.21
C ARG A 38 18.13 -16.85 -3.13
N ASN A 39 17.11 -16.85 -4.00
CA ASN A 39 16.02 -17.82 -4.03
C ASN A 39 15.18 -17.85 -2.74
N ILE A 40 15.09 -16.72 -2.04
CA ILE A 40 14.17 -16.56 -0.90
C ILE A 40 12.79 -16.21 -1.47
N ASP A 41 11.74 -16.90 -1.01
CA ASP A 41 10.35 -16.59 -1.36
C ASP A 41 9.93 -15.30 -0.64
N VAL A 42 10.09 -14.16 -1.32
CA VAL A 42 9.79 -12.83 -0.80
C VAL A 42 8.95 -12.03 -1.79
N GLN A 43 7.96 -11.30 -1.29
CA GLN A 43 7.14 -10.38 -2.07
C GLN A 43 7.20 -8.98 -1.46
N LEU A 44 7.44 -7.96 -2.30
CA LEU A 44 7.32 -6.57 -1.91
C LEU A 44 5.89 -6.09 -2.16
N VAL A 45 5.22 -5.66 -1.09
CA VAL A 45 3.80 -5.33 -1.07
C VAL A 45 3.61 -3.85 -0.77
N PRO A 46 3.20 -3.04 -1.76
CA PRO A 46 2.80 -1.66 -1.55
C PRO A 46 1.52 -1.57 -0.72
N THR A 47 1.52 -0.68 0.26
CA THR A 47 0.38 -0.43 1.16
C THR A 47 -0.45 0.73 0.62
N TYR A 48 -0.07 1.97 0.87
CA TYR A 48 -0.99 3.09 0.60
C TYR A 48 -0.92 3.61 -0.83
N THR A 49 0.24 3.50 -1.47
CA THR A 49 0.48 3.99 -2.83
C THR A 49 1.51 3.11 -3.55
N PRO A 50 1.62 3.20 -4.89
CA PRO A 50 2.71 2.54 -5.61
C PRO A 50 4.07 3.09 -5.16
N ILE A 51 5.13 2.30 -5.34
CA ILE A 51 6.50 2.78 -5.17
C ILE A 51 7.02 3.41 -6.47
N ARG A 52 8.03 4.27 -6.32
CA ARG A 52 8.87 4.77 -7.41
C ARG A 52 10.31 4.41 -7.06
N THR A 53 10.98 3.70 -7.95
CA THR A 53 12.38 3.31 -7.80
C THR A 53 13.19 3.68 -9.05
N ASP A 54 14.49 3.87 -8.85
CA ASP A 54 15.52 4.07 -9.87
C ASP A 54 16.05 2.74 -10.44
N GLU A 55 15.61 1.62 -9.89
CA GLU A 55 15.92 0.28 -10.36
C GLU A 55 14.69 -0.43 -10.94
N GLU A 56 14.85 -1.69 -11.36
CA GLU A 56 13.69 -2.54 -11.64
C GLU A 56 12.81 -2.70 -10.39
N ASP A 57 11.55 -2.33 -10.53
CA ASP A 57 10.52 -2.44 -9.49
C ASP A 57 10.11 -3.90 -9.32
N VAL A 58 10.38 -4.47 -8.14
CA VAL A 58 10.01 -5.86 -7.79
C VAL A 58 8.75 -5.95 -6.93
N SER A 59 8.01 -4.84 -6.80
CA SER A 59 6.74 -4.81 -6.09
C SER A 59 5.59 -5.40 -6.92
N ILE A 60 4.64 -6.02 -6.23
CA ILE A 60 3.45 -6.56 -6.88
C ILE A 60 2.56 -5.44 -7.44
N ASP A 61 1.74 -5.76 -8.45
CA ASP A 61 0.88 -4.80 -9.15
C ASP A 61 -0.32 -4.27 -8.34
N GLN A 62 -0.47 -4.70 -7.09
CA GLN A 62 -1.56 -4.34 -6.20
C GLN A 62 -1.09 -3.48 -5.02
N VAL A 63 -2.01 -2.66 -4.53
CA VAL A 63 -1.82 -1.72 -3.42
C VAL A 63 -2.84 -2.09 -2.33
N PHE A 64 -2.39 -2.23 -1.09
CA PHE A 64 -3.24 -2.61 0.06
C PHE A 64 -3.61 -1.41 0.91
N PHE A 65 -4.88 -1.07 1.06
CA PHE A 65 -5.32 0.22 1.61
C PHE A 65 -4.99 1.38 0.65
N GLY A 66 -5.40 1.26 -0.61
CA GLY A 66 -5.11 2.30 -1.60
C GLY A 66 -5.58 3.68 -1.15
N GLY A 67 -4.67 4.66 -1.26
CA GLY A 67 -4.82 5.97 -0.64
C GLY A 67 -6.09 6.72 -1.05
N ILE A 68 -6.58 6.51 -2.28
CA ILE A 68 -7.84 7.08 -2.76
C ILE A 68 -9.02 6.51 -1.97
N ASN A 69 -9.12 5.18 -1.86
CA ASN A 69 -10.20 4.53 -1.11
C ASN A 69 -10.16 4.92 0.37
N VAL A 70 -8.98 4.89 0.99
CA VAL A 70 -8.79 5.30 2.39
C VAL A 70 -9.25 6.73 2.63
N PHE A 71 -8.86 7.66 1.75
CA PHE A 71 -9.23 9.07 1.83
C PHE A 71 -10.74 9.28 1.64
N LEU A 72 -11.33 8.66 0.61
CA LEU A 72 -12.74 8.81 0.30
C LEU A 72 -13.63 8.17 1.37
N GLN A 73 -13.26 7.01 1.91
CA GLN A 73 -13.98 6.37 3.02
C GLN A 73 -13.91 7.23 4.30
N GLN A 74 -12.80 7.97 4.51
CA GLN A 74 -12.68 8.90 5.64
C GLN A 74 -13.62 10.11 5.47
N ARG A 75 -13.61 10.73 4.29
CA ARG A 75 -14.31 12.01 4.01
C ARG A 75 -15.78 11.85 3.68
N VAL A 76 -16.15 10.80 2.93
CA VAL A 76 -17.46 10.66 2.31
C VAL A 76 -18.09 9.32 2.74
N PRO A 77 -19.14 9.33 3.57
CA PRO A 77 -19.75 8.11 4.10
C PRO A 77 -20.24 7.12 3.04
N LEU A 78 -20.63 7.61 1.84
CA LEU A 78 -21.11 6.77 0.74
C LEU A 78 -20.05 5.76 0.26
N PHE A 79 -18.78 6.14 0.23
CA PHE A 79 -17.69 5.26 -0.23
C PHE A 79 -17.47 4.06 0.70
N ARG A 80 -17.97 4.14 1.93
CA ARG A 80 -17.96 3.04 2.91
C ARG A 80 -18.93 1.91 2.55
N TYR A 81 -19.84 2.14 1.59
CA TYR A 81 -20.84 1.17 1.15
C TYR A 81 -20.73 0.85 -0.35
N LEU A 82 -19.76 1.46 -1.04
CA LEU A 82 -19.54 1.22 -2.47
C LEU A 82 -19.17 -0.27 -2.70
N PRO A 83 -19.66 -0.91 -3.77
CA PRO A 83 -19.30 -2.30 -4.07
C PRO A 83 -17.81 -2.45 -4.45
N ARG A 84 -17.21 -3.58 -4.07
CA ARG A 84 -15.76 -3.86 -4.19
C ARG A 84 -15.16 -3.67 -5.59
N PHE A 85 -15.94 -3.85 -6.65
CA PHE A 85 -15.42 -3.67 -8.01
C PHE A 85 -15.10 -2.20 -8.32
N LEU A 86 -15.82 -1.25 -7.73
CA LEU A 86 -15.53 0.18 -7.87
C LEU A 86 -14.31 0.57 -7.05
N ASP A 87 -14.16 0.02 -5.85
CA ASP A 87 -12.96 0.24 -5.04
C ASP A 87 -11.70 -0.20 -5.79
N ARG A 88 -11.76 -1.38 -6.45
CA ARG A 88 -10.66 -1.91 -7.25
C ARG A 88 -10.27 -1.01 -8.43
N PHE A 89 -11.21 -0.25 -8.98
CA PHE A 89 -10.92 0.74 -10.01
C PHE A 89 -10.19 1.96 -9.44
N LEU A 90 -10.56 2.39 -8.23
CA LEU A 90 -9.92 3.51 -7.52
C LEU A 90 -8.50 3.16 -7.07
N ASP A 91 -8.21 1.90 -6.76
CA ASP A 91 -6.88 1.44 -6.36
C ASP A 91 -5.96 1.10 -7.55
N ALA A 92 -6.42 1.29 -8.78
CA ALA A 92 -5.59 1.04 -9.94
C ALA A 92 -4.38 1.98 -9.96
N ARG A 93 -3.20 1.45 -10.33
CA ARG A 93 -1.93 2.20 -10.36
C ARG A 93 -2.04 3.54 -11.09
N TRP A 94 -2.75 3.57 -12.23
CA TRP A 94 -2.96 4.78 -13.02
C TRP A 94 -3.83 5.82 -12.28
N ALA A 95 -4.84 5.40 -11.53
CA ALA A 95 -5.72 6.28 -10.76
C ALA A 95 -4.97 6.90 -9.59
N LEU A 96 -4.20 6.07 -8.86
CA LEU A 96 -3.36 6.53 -7.75
C LEU A 96 -2.30 7.53 -8.22
N ARG A 97 -1.60 7.24 -9.32
CA ARG A 97 -0.61 8.16 -9.92
C ARG A 97 -1.25 9.48 -10.32
N TRP A 98 -2.43 9.44 -10.95
CA TRP A 98 -3.16 10.63 -11.33
C TRP A 98 -3.56 11.48 -10.11
N ALA A 99 -4.11 10.86 -9.07
CA ALA A 99 -4.52 11.56 -7.84
C ALA A 99 -3.33 12.21 -7.11
N THR A 100 -2.14 11.61 -7.18
CA THR A 100 -0.93 12.13 -6.50
C THR A 100 -0.15 13.14 -7.34
N SER A 101 -0.42 13.25 -8.65
CA SER A 101 0.35 14.07 -9.59
C SER A 101 0.30 15.58 -9.31
N ARG A 102 -0.71 16.05 -8.58
CA ARG A 102 -0.93 17.49 -8.32
C ARG A 102 -0.47 17.97 -6.95
N GLY A 103 0.27 17.13 -6.21
CA GLY A 103 0.64 17.40 -4.84
C GLY A 103 -0.56 17.23 -3.89
N LEU A 104 -0.33 16.58 -2.76
CA LEU A 104 -1.35 16.35 -1.74
C LEU A 104 -1.17 17.37 -0.62
N GLU A 105 -2.21 18.15 -0.34
CA GLU A 105 -2.22 19.03 0.84
C GLU A 105 -2.36 18.15 2.10
N ILE A 106 -1.31 18.13 2.94
CA ILE A 106 -1.30 17.32 4.15
C ILE A 106 -1.76 18.18 5.34
N LYS A 107 -2.99 17.94 5.83
CA LYS A 107 -3.53 18.60 7.03
C LYS A 107 -3.34 17.71 8.27
N PRO A 108 -2.51 18.11 9.25
CA PRO A 108 -2.20 17.26 10.42
C PRO A 108 -3.42 16.81 11.22
N ARG A 109 -4.42 17.69 11.39
CA ARG A 109 -5.66 17.36 12.10
C ARG A 109 -6.45 16.25 11.40
N GLU A 110 -6.48 16.27 10.07
CA GLU A 110 -7.19 15.28 9.28
C GLU A 110 -6.46 13.94 9.28
N LEU A 111 -5.12 13.97 9.21
CA LEU A 111 -4.29 12.77 9.35
C LEU A 111 -4.48 12.11 10.73
N GLY A 112 -4.54 12.90 11.81
CA GLY A 112 -4.78 12.36 13.15
C GLY A 112 -6.12 11.65 13.26
N ALA A 113 -7.18 12.25 12.71
CA ALA A 113 -8.50 11.62 12.68
C ALA A 113 -8.53 10.34 11.83
N LEU A 114 -7.78 10.31 10.72
CA LEU A 114 -7.61 9.12 9.89
C LEU A 114 -6.87 8.01 10.66
N ALA A 115 -5.76 8.34 11.32
CA ALA A 115 -4.97 7.38 12.09
C ALA A 115 -5.82 6.72 13.19
N VAL A 116 -6.58 7.50 13.95
CA VAL A 116 -7.51 6.98 14.97
C VAL A 116 -8.58 6.08 14.34
N SER A 117 -9.11 6.44 13.18
CA SER A 117 -10.08 5.62 12.45
C SER A 117 -9.49 4.27 12.03
N MET A 118 -8.26 4.24 11.49
CA MET A 118 -7.60 3.00 11.08
C MET A 118 -7.29 2.09 12.28
N LEU A 119 -6.87 2.66 13.42
CA LEU A 119 -6.64 1.90 14.65
C LEU A 119 -7.89 1.21 15.20
N ARG A 120 -9.09 1.71 14.86
CA ARG A 120 -10.37 1.05 15.22
C ARG A 120 -10.68 -0.17 14.36
N GLY A 121 -9.89 -0.46 13.32
CA GLY A 121 -10.04 -1.63 12.47
C GLY A 121 -11.43 -1.74 11.86
N SER A 122 -12.12 -2.86 12.09
CA SER A 122 -13.47 -3.12 11.59
C SER A 122 -14.54 -2.15 12.12
N ALA A 123 -14.28 -1.45 13.23
CA ALA A 123 -15.13 -0.38 13.76
C ALA A 123 -14.78 1.01 13.19
N GLY A 124 -13.74 1.09 12.34
CA GLY A 124 -13.29 2.32 11.69
C GLY A 124 -14.06 2.65 10.41
N HIS A 125 -13.73 3.79 9.81
CA HIS A 125 -14.26 4.17 8.51
C HIS A 125 -13.72 3.31 7.36
N GLN A 126 -12.49 2.80 7.50
CA GLN A 126 -11.77 1.97 6.52
C GLN A 126 -12.07 0.46 6.67
N ARG A 127 -13.19 0.08 7.30
CA ARG A 127 -13.54 -1.32 7.60
C ARG A 127 -13.61 -2.25 6.39
N LYS A 128 -13.65 -1.72 5.16
CA LYS A 128 -13.65 -2.50 3.91
C LYS A 128 -12.26 -3.01 3.53
N GLU A 129 -11.22 -2.36 4.07
CA GLU A 129 -9.81 -2.62 3.79
C GLU A 129 -9.16 -3.56 4.82
N VAL A 130 -9.86 -3.84 5.94
CA VAL A 130 -9.40 -4.65 7.08
C VAL A 130 -9.99 -6.06 7.02
#